data_AF-A0A495JHF7-F1
#
_entry.id   AF-A0A495JHF7-F1
#
_cell.length_a   1.000
_cell.length_b   1.000
_cell.length_c   1.000
_cell.angle_alpha   90.00
_cell.angle_beta   90.00
_cell.angle_gamma   90.00
#
_symmetry.space_group_name_H-M   'P 1'
#
loop_
_entity.id
_entity.type
_entity.pdbx_description
1 polymer ?
#
loop_
_entity_poly.entity_id
_entity_poly.type
_entity_poly.pdbx_seq_one_letter_code
_entity_poly.pdbx_strand_id
1 'polypeptide(L)'
;MTESIHALAGYGLVTVASDVRATGVVCYQVTGPHLRGSIAFKPGILDDQAIPEQIIIQLGDGDHLFADYQDDLPVVHGITAKGGAVVHLDDPTWQHRLDLLRVPDRAKGTRPETTAELPDRSRRYLLTVISTLADSYRRLDVKELMHAAARTTANARLKRWTHGQILLDHRLLTEVRRDLTAAYSLADQLQALSPIKLPSTSAASRCPGRLPFAHPDTYISADDDGDWLTCPACDTRTVMIRSGDGLAGLLSAHAAHDCAAIRPS
;
A
#
# COMPACT_ATOMS: atom_id res chain seq x y z
N MET A 1 -31.85 3.16 -15.82
CA MET A 1 -31.37 4.53 -16.07
C MET A 1 -32.39 5.50 -15.50
N THR A 2 -31.99 6.33 -14.55
CA THR A 2 -32.89 7.29 -13.87
C THR A 2 -32.45 8.70 -14.25
N GLU A 3 -33.39 9.52 -14.70
CA GLU A 3 -33.14 10.89 -15.16
C GLU A 3 -33.67 11.91 -14.14
N SER A 4 -32.89 12.96 -13.88
CA SER A 4 -33.22 14.04 -12.96
C SER A 4 -32.72 15.39 -13.49
N ILE A 5 -33.43 16.46 -13.14
CA ILE A 5 -33.04 17.83 -13.48
C ILE A 5 -32.56 18.53 -12.22
N HIS A 6 -31.37 19.13 -12.29
CA HIS A 6 -30.75 19.84 -11.18
C HIS A 6 -30.58 21.32 -11.54
N ALA A 7 -31.08 22.20 -10.67
CA ALA A 7 -30.79 23.63 -10.75
C ALA A 7 -29.45 23.92 -10.08
N LEU A 8 -28.50 24.45 -10.84
CA LEU A 8 -27.20 24.89 -10.32
C LEU A 8 -27.26 26.39 -10.07
N ALA A 9 -27.04 26.80 -8.82
CA ALA A 9 -27.05 28.20 -8.43
C ALA A 9 -26.06 29.01 -9.29
N GLY A 10 -26.58 29.98 -10.05
CA GLY A 10 -25.78 30.84 -10.93
C GLY A 10 -25.38 30.24 -12.29
N TYR A 11 -25.82 29.02 -12.61
CA TYR A 11 -25.29 28.23 -13.73
C TYR A 11 -26.34 27.54 -14.61
N GLY A 12 -27.63 27.69 -14.28
CA GLY A 12 -28.74 27.17 -15.06
C GLY A 12 -29.12 25.74 -14.69
N LEU A 13 -29.91 25.10 -15.57
CA LEU A 13 -30.36 23.73 -15.39
C LEU A 13 -29.37 22.76 -16.03
N VAL A 14 -29.08 21.67 -15.33
CA VAL A 14 -28.33 20.51 -15.84
C VAL A 14 -29.21 19.28 -15.72
N THR A 15 -29.34 18.55 -16.82
CA THR A 15 -29.99 17.25 -16.87
C THR A 15 -28.96 16.18 -16.56
N VAL A 16 -29.31 15.26 -15.68
CA VAL A 16 -28.45 14.17 -15.22
C VAL A 16 -29.17 12.86 -15.43
N ALA A 17 -28.58 11.96 -16.21
CA ALA A 17 -28.99 10.57 -16.28
C ALA A 17 -27.98 9.71 -15.51
N SER A 18 -28.49 8.86 -14.62
CA SER A 18 -27.66 7.97 -13.80
C SER A 18 -27.78 6.51 -14.24
N ASP A 19 -26.63 5.85 -14.28
CA ASP A 19 -26.47 4.41 -14.52
C ASP A 19 -25.70 3.79 -13.34
N VAL A 20 -26.37 2.91 -12.60
CA VAL A 20 -25.78 2.18 -11.46
C VAL A 20 -25.45 0.78 -11.93
N ARG A 21 -24.17 0.44 -11.97
CA ARG A 21 -23.68 -0.82 -12.51
C ARG A 21 -23.60 -1.90 -11.45
N ALA A 22 -23.69 -3.15 -11.88
CA ALA A 22 -23.49 -4.33 -11.02
C ALA A 22 -22.10 -4.36 -10.36
N THR A 23 -21.12 -3.62 -10.89
CA THR A 23 -19.77 -3.47 -10.35
C THR A 23 -19.67 -2.48 -9.19
N GLY A 24 -20.77 -1.80 -8.83
CA GLY A 24 -20.78 -0.73 -7.83
C GLY A 24 -20.39 0.66 -8.37
N VAL A 25 -20.09 0.76 -9.66
CA VAL A 25 -19.82 2.05 -10.34
C VAL A 25 -21.12 2.77 -10.61
N VAL A 26 -21.14 4.08 -10.36
CA VAL A 26 -22.25 4.97 -10.72
C VAL A 26 -21.75 5.97 -11.75
N CYS A 27 -22.30 5.90 -12.96
CA CYS A 27 -21.98 6.81 -14.03
C CYS A 27 -23.09 7.87 -14.17
N TYR A 28 -22.71 9.13 -14.17
CA TYR A 28 -23.60 10.27 -14.39
C TYR A 28 -23.33 10.86 -15.77
N GLN A 29 -24.30 10.75 -16.66
CA GLN A 29 -24.33 11.47 -17.92
C GLN A 29 -24.95 12.84 -17.68
N VAL A 30 -24.17 13.90 -17.92
CA VAL A 30 -24.57 15.29 -17.66
C VAL A 30 -24.77 16.01 -18.98
N THR A 31 -25.87 16.76 -19.10
CA THR A 31 -26.17 17.61 -20.26
C THR A 31 -26.77 18.93 -19.81
N GLY A 32 -26.14 20.04 -20.21
CA GLY A 32 -26.58 21.40 -19.93
C GLY A 32 -25.96 22.42 -20.88
N PRO A 33 -26.28 23.72 -20.74
CA PRO A 33 -25.86 24.76 -21.68
C PRO A 33 -24.34 24.92 -21.82
N HIS A 34 -23.59 24.54 -20.79
CA HIS A 34 -22.15 24.71 -20.71
C HIS A 34 -21.40 23.44 -20.33
N LEU A 35 -22.10 22.31 -20.25
CA LEU A 35 -21.52 21.03 -19.85
C LEU A 35 -22.20 19.88 -20.58
N ARG A 36 -21.40 18.99 -21.14
CA ARG A 36 -21.85 17.68 -21.63
C ARG A 36 -20.79 16.62 -21.34
N GLY A 37 -21.18 15.38 -21.18
CA GLY A 37 -20.26 14.24 -21.02
C GLY A 37 -20.58 13.44 -19.77
N SER A 38 -19.60 12.70 -19.25
CA SER A 38 -19.81 11.76 -18.15
C SER A 38 -18.88 11.98 -16.96
N ILE A 39 -19.38 11.65 -15.77
CA ILE A 39 -18.63 11.66 -14.51
C ILE A 39 -18.95 10.37 -13.77
N ALA A 40 -17.93 9.55 -13.49
CA ALA A 40 -18.07 8.29 -12.80
C ALA A 40 -17.65 8.38 -11.33
N PHE A 41 -18.42 7.74 -10.47
CA PHE A 41 -18.12 7.52 -9.05
C PHE A 41 -17.96 6.02 -8.87
N LYS A 42 -16.75 5.57 -8.53
CA LYS A 42 -16.44 4.15 -8.35
C LYS A 42 -15.79 3.90 -6.99
N PRO A 43 -16.11 2.79 -6.31
CA PRO A 43 -15.37 2.39 -5.11
C PRO A 43 -13.85 2.30 -5.38
N GLY A 44 -13.07 3.01 -4.57
CA GLY A 44 -11.61 3.10 -4.66
C GLY A 44 -10.95 1.98 -3.88
N ILE A 45 -10.64 0.89 -4.57
CA ILE A 45 -10.13 -0.33 -3.94
C ILE A 45 -8.62 -0.24 -3.77
N LEU A 46 -8.14 -0.20 -2.53
CA LEU A 46 -6.73 -0.38 -2.21
C LEU A 46 -6.40 -1.86 -2.03
N ASP A 47 -5.14 -2.25 -2.29
CA ASP A 47 -4.75 -3.67 -2.28
C ASP A 47 -4.89 -4.32 -0.89
N ASP A 48 -4.78 -3.56 0.18
CA ASP A 48 -4.88 -3.97 1.60
C ASP A 48 -6.32 -3.98 2.16
N GLN A 49 -7.32 -3.51 1.41
CA GLN A 49 -8.69 -3.38 1.91
C GLN A 49 -9.62 -4.48 1.41
N ALA A 50 -10.26 -5.26 2.30
CA ALA A 50 -11.24 -6.26 1.86
C ALA A 50 -12.47 -5.63 1.17
N ILE A 51 -12.95 -4.51 1.72
CA ILE A 51 -14.04 -3.70 1.18
C ILE A 51 -13.51 -2.27 1.01
N PRO A 52 -13.81 -1.58 -0.10
CA PRO A 52 -13.32 -0.22 -0.31
C PRO A 52 -13.93 0.76 0.68
N GLU A 53 -13.10 1.69 1.17
CA GLU A 53 -13.52 2.75 2.11
C GLU A 53 -13.54 4.14 1.45
N GLN A 54 -12.97 4.23 0.24
CA GLN A 54 -12.84 5.46 -0.53
C GLN A 54 -13.65 5.35 -1.82
N ILE A 55 -13.89 6.49 -2.45
CA ILE A 55 -14.38 6.55 -3.81
C ILE A 55 -13.33 7.19 -4.72
N ILE A 56 -13.36 6.81 -5.98
CA ILE A 56 -12.67 7.49 -7.06
C ILE A 56 -13.74 8.24 -7.83
N ILE A 57 -13.60 9.56 -7.88
CA ILE A 57 -14.35 10.41 -8.80
C ILE A 57 -13.49 10.53 -10.05
N GLN A 58 -14.05 10.21 -11.20
CA GLN A 58 -13.37 10.26 -12.48
C GLN A 58 -14.19 11.06 -13.49
N LEU A 59 -13.51 11.93 -14.25
CA LEU A 59 -14.07 12.56 -15.43
C LEU A 59 -14.00 11.58 -16.60
N GLY A 60 -15.14 11.34 -17.24
CA GLY A 60 -15.32 10.20 -18.13
C GLY A 60 -15.81 8.97 -17.39
N ASP A 61 -16.31 8.01 -18.16
CA ASP A 61 -16.77 6.72 -17.72
C ASP A 61 -15.59 5.72 -17.65
N GLY A 62 -14.63 5.87 -18.56
CA GLY A 62 -13.38 5.09 -18.54
C GLY A 62 -13.58 3.59 -18.74
N ASP A 63 -14.76 3.16 -19.19
CA ASP A 63 -15.13 1.75 -19.43
C ASP A 63 -14.57 1.22 -20.78
N HIS A 64 -13.80 2.03 -21.49
CA HIS A 64 -13.17 1.66 -22.74
C HIS A 64 -11.67 1.42 -22.50
N LEU A 65 -11.20 0.22 -22.85
CA LEU A 65 -9.83 -0.32 -22.72
C LEU A 65 -8.71 0.56 -23.29
N PHE A 66 -9.03 1.73 -23.85
CA PHE A 66 -8.09 2.70 -24.41
C PHE A 66 -8.33 4.09 -23.78
N ALA A 67 -7.30 4.60 -23.09
CA ALA A 67 -7.29 5.86 -22.33
C ALA A 67 -7.43 7.15 -23.18
N ASP A 68 -7.84 7.03 -24.44
CA ASP A 68 -7.83 8.09 -25.44
C ASP A 68 -9.21 8.41 -26.05
N TYR A 69 -10.30 7.76 -25.62
CA TYR A 69 -11.65 8.14 -26.04
C TYR A 69 -12.01 9.47 -25.38
N GLN A 70 -11.82 10.56 -26.11
CA GLN A 70 -12.21 11.91 -25.68
C GLN A 70 -13.74 12.11 -25.67
N ASP A 71 -14.49 11.16 -26.21
CA ASP A 71 -15.91 11.32 -26.53
C ASP A 71 -16.83 11.28 -25.30
N ASP A 72 -16.43 10.57 -24.24
CA ASP A 72 -17.19 10.47 -22.98
C ASP A 72 -16.74 11.52 -21.95
N LEU A 73 -15.59 12.17 -22.17
CA LEU A 73 -15.04 13.17 -21.28
C LEU A 73 -15.94 14.42 -21.20
N PRO A 74 -16.07 15.02 -20.02
CA PRO A 74 -16.86 16.22 -19.86
C PRO A 74 -16.27 17.40 -20.62
N VAL A 75 -17.07 18.04 -21.45
CA VAL A 75 -16.76 19.29 -22.15
C VAL A 75 -17.44 20.44 -21.43
N VAL A 76 -16.65 21.29 -20.77
CA VAL A 76 -17.13 22.44 -19.97
C VAL A 76 -16.74 23.77 -20.63
N HIS A 77 -17.73 24.60 -20.97
CA HIS A 77 -17.53 25.83 -21.76
C HIS A 77 -16.68 25.60 -23.04
N GLY A 78 -16.89 24.46 -23.71
CA GLY A 78 -16.13 24.08 -24.92
C GLY A 78 -14.74 23.49 -24.66
N ILE A 79 -14.36 23.26 -23.40
CA ILE A 79 -13.06 22.70 -23.02
C ILE A 79 -13.25 21.27 -22.52
N THR A 80 -12.60 20.30 -23.17
CA THR A 80 -12.59 18.91 -22.71
C THR A 80 -11.74 18.79 -21.45
N ALA A 81 -12.35 18.27 -20.39
CA ALA A 81 -11.76 18.09 -19.08
C ALA A 81 -11.47 16.60 -18.81
N LYS A 82 -10.33 16.33 -18.17
CA LYS A 82 -9.97 15.00 -17.65
C LYS A 82 -9.46 15.10 -16.22
N GLY A 83 -9.38 13.97 -15.54
CA GLY A 83 -8.83 13.88 -14.20
C GLY A 83 -9.82 13.24 -13.23
N GLY A 84 -9.63 13.52 -11.96
CA GLY A 84 -10.31 12.83 -10.89
C GLY A 84 -9.49 12.82 -9.60
N ALA A 85 -9.99 12.11 -8.59
CA ALA A 85 -9.27 11.87 -7.35
C ALA A 85 -9.83 10.66 -6.60
N VAL A 86 -8.98 10.09 -5.75
CA VAL A 86 -9.40 9.18 -4.69
C VAL A 86 -9.72 10.00 -3.45
N VAL A 87 -10.94 9.91 -2.95
CA VAL A 87 -11.46 10.76 -1.86
C VAL A 87 -12.36 9.99 -0.90
N HIS A 88 -12.48 10.52 0.32
CA HIS A 88 -13.60 10.23 1.20
C HIS A 88 -14.62 11.37 1.03
N LEU A 89 -15.86 11.07 0.65
CA LEU A 89 -16.87 12.13 0.50
C LEU A 89 -17.17 12.84 1.82
N ASP A 90 -16.95 12.20 2.97
CA ASP A 90 -17.23 12.80 4.27
C ASP A 90 -16.14 13.80 4.72
N ASP A 91 -14.99 13.82 4.04
CA ASP A 91 -13.95 14.83 4.28
C ASP A 91 -14.38 16.18 3.68
N PRO A 92 -14.60 17.24 4.48
CA PRO A 92 -15.07 18.53 3.96
C PRO A 92 -14.14 19.16 2.92
N THR A 93 -12.88 18.71 2.85
CA THR A 93 -11.86 19.23 1.93
C THR A 93 -11.71 18.41 0.65
N TRP A 94 -12.52 17.36 0.44
CA TRP A 94 -12.34 16.42 -0.68
C TRP A 94 -12.29 17.09 -2.06
N GLN A 95 -13.01 18.20 -2.24
CA GLN A 95 -13.05 18.95 -3.50
C GLN A 95 -11.70 19.57 -3.89
N HIS A 96 -10.84 19.87 -2.92
CA HIS A 96 -9.50 20.41 -3.16
C HIS A 96 -8.54 19.34 -3.71
N ARG A 97 -8.87 18.06 -3.50
CA ARG A 97 -8.07 16.93 -3.99
C ARG A 97 -8.36 16.57 -5.44
N LEU A 98 -9.44 17.10 -6.02
CA LEU A 98 -9.80 16.87 -7.41
C LEU A 98 -8.81 17.58 -8.35
N ASP A 99 -8.06 16.76 -9.09
CA ASP A 99 -7.24 17.23 -10.19
C ASP A 99 -8.10 17.33 -11.46
N LEU A 100 -8.31 18.56 -11.93
CA LEU A 100 -9.19 18.87 -13.06
C LEU A 100 -8.38 19.55 -14.16
N LEU A 101 -8.03 18.77 -15.17
CA LEU A 101 -7.07 19.13 -16.19
C LEU A 101 -7.74 19.33 -17.54
N ARG A 102 -7.20 20.24 -18.34
CA ARG A 102 -7.56 20.40 -19.74
C ARG A 102 -6.93 19.29 -20.59
N VAL A 103 -7.71 18.70 -21.48
CA VAL A 103 -7.18 17.85 -22.55
C VAL A 103 -6.66 18.74 -23.69
N PRO A 104 -5.38 18.64 -24.09
CA PRO A 104 -4.87 19.38 -25.24
C PRO A 104 -5.53 18.91 -26.53
N ASP A 105 -5.90 19.88 -27.38
CA ASP A 105 -6.49 19.64 -28.69
C ASP A 105 -5.42 19.07 -29.65
N ARG A 106 -5.47 17.75 -29.89
CA ARG A 106 -4.52 17.05 -30.78
C ARG A 106 -4.64 17.52 -32.24
N ALA A 107 -5.78 18.08 -32.65
CA ALA A 107 -6.01 18.50 -34.04
C ALA A 107 -5.21 19.75 -34.43
N LYS A 108 -4.73 20.54 -33.46
CA LYS A 108 -3.99 21.79 -33.72
C LYS A 108 -2.49 21.61 -33.94
N GLY A 109 -1.97 20.38 -33.94
CA GLY A 109 -0.54 20.11 -34.17
C GLY A 109 0.39 20.72 -33.12
N THR A 110 -0.15 21.32 -32.06
CA THR A 110 0.59 21.84 -30.94
C THR A 110 1.18 20.66 -30.19
N ARG A 111 2.50 20.69 -29.95
CA ARG A 111 3.16 19.74 -29.03
C ARG A 111 2.34 19.66 -27.74
N PRO A 112 2.22 18.48 -27.10
CA PRO A 112 1.57 18.35 -25.81
C PRO A 112 2.41 19.11 -24.77
N GLU A 113 2.24 20.43 -24.72
CA GLU A 113 2.63 21.21 -23.57
C GLU A 113 1.83 20.66 -22.39
N THR A 114 2.57 20.37 -21.33
CA THR A 114 2.14 19.99 -19.99
C THR A 114 0.65 20.24 -19.74
N THR A 115 -0.06 19.18 -19.32
CA THR A 115 -1.47 19.20 -18.94
C THR A 115 -1.79 20.46 -18.14
N ALA A 116 -2.47 21.42 -18.76
CA ALA A 116 -2.78 22.70 -18.14
C ALA A 116 -4.03 22.57 -17.27
N GLU A 117 -4.09 23.30 -16.17
CA GLU A 117 -5.28 23.38 -15.33
C GLU A 117 -6.47 23.96 -16.13
N LEU A 118 -7.69 23.55 -15.74
CA LEU A 118 -8.90 24.17 -16.27
C LEU A 118 -8.99 25.64 -15.85
N PRO A 119 -9.46 26.55 -16.75
CA PRO A 119 -9.74 27.93 -16.36
C PRO A 119 -10.70 28.00 -15.17
N ASP A 120 -10.47 28.93 -14.24
CA ASP A 120 -11.21 29.05 -12.96
C ASP A 120 -12.73 29.00 -13.08
N ARG A 121 -13.28 29.62 -14.13
CA ARG A 121 -14.73 29.59 -14.39
C ARG A 121 -15.21 28.17 -14.69
N SER A 122 -14.52 27.44 -15.56
CA SER A 122 -14.84 26.05 -15.90
C SER A 122 -14.59 25.12 -14.72
N ARG A 123 -13.50 25.34 -13.98
CA ARG A 123 -13.18 24.59 -12.77
C ARG A 123 -14.27 24.72 -11.71
N ARG A 124 -14.69 25.95 -11.37
CA ARG A 124 -15.77 26.21 -10.40
C ARG A 124 -17.09 25.59 -10.84
N TYR A 125 -17.48 25.77 -12.11
CA TYR A 125 -18.69 25.17 -12.67
C TYR A 125 -18.69 23.65 -12.50
N LEU A 126 -17.60 23.00 -12.91
CA LEU A 126 -17.48 21.56 -12.85
C LEU A 126 -17.47 21.04 -11.40
N LEU A 127 -16.80 21.73 -10.48
CA LEU A 127 -16.85 21.39 -9.05
C LEU A 127 -18.25 21.49 -8.47
N THR A 128 -19.04 22.51 -8.83
CA THR A 128 -20.43 22.64 -8.38
C THR A 128 -21.27 21.45 -8.88
N VAL A 129 -21.06 21.03 -10.13
CA VAL A 129 -21.73 19.84 -10.68
C VAL A 129 -21.31 18.59 -9.92
N ILE A 130 -20.01 18.33 -9.77
CA ILE A 130 -19.51 17.13 -9.07
C ILE A 130 -20.00 17.10 -7.62
N SER A 131 -20.07 18.24 -6.94
CA SER A 131 -20.62 18.33 -5.59
C SER A 131 -22.09 17.93 -5.53
N THR A 132 -22.88 18.40 -6.49
CA THR A 132 -24.30 18.04 -6.64
C THR A 132 -24.47 16.54 -6.93
N LEU A 133 -23.60 15.98 -7.75
CA LEU A 133 -23.57 14.54 -8.03
C LEU A 133 -23.14 13.73 -6.81
N ALA A 134 -22.17 14.22 -6.02
CA ALA A 134 -21.75 13.58 -4.78
C ALA A 134 -22.90 13.52 -3.76
N ASP A 135 -23.71 14.59 -3.64
CA ASP A 135 -24.92 14.58 -2.81
C ASP A 135 -25.99 13.60 -3.32
N SER A 136 -26.03 13.37 -4.64
CA SER A 136 -26.92 12.37 -5.23
C SER A 136 -26.40 10.95 -4.98
N TYR A 137 -25.08 10.75 -5.07
CA TYR A 137 -24.40 9.50 -4.76
C TYR A 137 -24.60 9.09 -3.29
N ARG A 138 -24.47 10.04 -2.35
CA ARG A 138 -24.69 9.79 -0.91
C ARG A 138 -26.11 9.32 -0.56
N ARG A 139 -27.10 9.55 -1.43
CA ARG A 139 -28.47 9.07 -1.23
C ARG A 139 -28.69 7.63 -1.69
N LEU A 140 -27.72 7.04 -2.39
CA LEU A 140 -27.74 5.62 -2.75
C LEU A 140 -27.31 4.76 -1.55
N ASP A 141 -27.53 3.44 -1.66
CA ASP A 141 -26.93 2.49 -0.72
C ASP A 141 -25.43 2.34 -1.03
N VAL A 142 -24.65 3.30 -0.54
CA VAL A 142 -23.19 3.35 -0.74
C VAL A 142 -22.53 2.06 -0.26
N LYS A 143 -23.03 1.46 0.83
CA LYS A 143 -22.48 0.23 1.37
C LYS A 143 -22.63 -0.92 0.38
N GLU A 144 -23.80 -1.07 -0.24
CA GLU A 144 -24.01 -2.10 -1.26
C GLU A 144 -23.13 -1.87 -2.49
N LEU A 145 -22.91 -0.61 -2.90
CA LEU A 145 -21.99 -0.28 -4.00
C LEU A 145 -20.55 -0.72 -3.66
N MET A 146 -20.08 -0.46 -2.44
CA MET A 146 -18.75 -0.90 -1.97
C MET A 146 -18.63 -2.43 -1.96
N HIS A 147 -19.66 -3.14 -1.48
CA HIS A 147 -19.69 -4.62 -1.51
C HIS A 147 -19.76 -5.19 -2.92
N ALA A 148 -20.48 -4.55 -3.84
CA ALA A 148 -20.54 -4.94 -5.25
C ALA A 148 -19.15 -4.84 -5.92
N ALA A 149 -18.43 -3.75 -5.67
CA ALA A 149 -17.07 -3.58 -6.16
C ALA A 149 -16.07 -4.57 -5.53
N ALA A 150 -16.19 -4.82 -4.22
CA ALA A 150 -15.40 -5.83 -3.52
C ALA A 150 -15.60 -7.22 -4.14
N ARG A 151 -16.86 -7.65 -4.33
CA ARG A 151 -17.20 -8.95 -4.97
C ARG A 151 -16.64 -9.07 -6.38
N THR A 152 -16.78 -8.01 -7.18
CA THR A 152 -16.34 -8.00 -8.59
C THR A 152 -14.83 -8.17 -8.71
N THR A 153 -14.05 -7.57 -7.79
CA THR A 153 -12.59 -7.56 -7.87
C THR A 153 -11.90 -8.63 -7.01
N ALA A 154 -12.64 -9.31 -6.13
CA ALA A 154 -12.11 -10.27 -5.14
C ALA A 154 -11.18 -11.31 -5.76
N ASN A 155 -11.60 -11.99 -6.84
CA ASN A 155 -10.81 -13.06 -7.45
C ASN A 155 -9.47 -12.55 -8.03
N ALA A 156 -9.51 -11.41 -8.73
CA ALA A 156 -8.32 -10.82 -9.32
C ALA A 156 -7.33 -10.36 -8.24
N ARG A 157 -7.85 -9.79 -7.15
CA ARG A 157 -7.07 -9.33 -6.01
C ARG A 157 -6.50 -10.47 -5.18
N LEU A 158 -7.29 -11.51 -4.90
CA LEU A 158 -6.81 -12.73 -4.24
C LEU A 158 -5.66 -13.34 -5.02
N LYS A 159 -5.81 -13.49 -6.34
CA LYS A 159 -4.74 -14.00 -7.22
C LYS A 159 -3.48 -13.14 -7.12
N ARG A 160 -3.61 -11.81 -7.21
CA ARG A 160 -2.47 -10.88 -7.09
C ARG A 160 -1.79 -11.00 -5.74
N TRP A 161 -2.57 -11.03 -4.65
CA TRP A 161 -2.07 -11.13 -3.29
C TRP A 161 -1.34 -12.45 -3.04
N THR A 162 -1.91 -13.58 -3.47
CA THR A 162 -1.28 -14.89 -3.36
C THR A 162 0.04 -14.94 -4.12
N HIS A 163 0.09 -14.43 -5.35
CA HIS A 163 1.32 -14.45 -6.15
C HIS A 163 2.37 -13.44 -5.68
N GLY A 164 1.97 -12.22 -5.34
CA GLY A 164 2.87 -11.11 -5.03
C GLY A 164 3.40 -11.11 -3.61
N GLN A 165 2.60 -11.55 -2.64
CA GLN A 165 2.96 -11.55 -1.22
C GLN A 165 3.27 -12.97 -0.75
N ILE A 166 2.28 -13.87 -0.77
CA ILE A 166 2.41 -15.19 -0.13
C ILE A 166 3.47 -16.08 -0.79
N LEU A 167 3.41 -16.25 -2.11
CA LEU A 167 4.34 -17.14 -2.81
C LEU A 167 5.77 -16.57 -2.86
N LEU A 168 5.89 -15.25 -2.98
CA LEU A 168 7.19 -14.58 -2.96
C LEU A 168 7.86 -14.73 -1.59
N ASP A 169 7.13 -14.42 -0.52
CA ASP A 169 7.62 -14.56 0.85
C ASP A 169 7.97 -16.01 1.18
N HIS A 170 7.13 -16.97 0.76
CA HIS A 170 7.43 -18.39 0.95
C HIS A 170 8.72 -18.80 0.24
N ARG A 171 8.96 -18.30 -0.98
CA ARG A 171 10.19 -18.55 -1.73
C ARG A 171 11.40 -17.97 -0.99
N LEU A 172 11.32 -16.70 -0.56
CA LEU A 172 12.39 -16.04 0.20
C LEU A 172 12.70 -16.79 1.50
N LEU A 173 11.67 -17.18 2.27
CA LEU A 173 11.84 -17.98 3.48
C LEU A 173 12.51 -19.33 3.20
N THR A 174 12.18 -19.97 2.08
CA THR A 174 12.78 -21.25 1.70
C THR A 174 14.25 -21.08 1.29
N GLU A 175 14.57 -20.03 0.55
CA GLU A 175 15.94 -19.68 0.16
C GLU A 175 16.79 -19.36 1.42
N VAL A 176 16.30 -18.49 2.30
CA VAL A 176 16.97 -18.16 3.58
C VAL A 176 17.17 -19.41 4.44
N ARG A 177 16.19 -20.31 4.53
CA ARG A 177 16.35 -21.58 5.27
C ARG A 177 17.42 -22.49 4.65
N ARG A 178 17.52 -22.54 3.32
CA ARG A 178 18.55 -23.33 2.64
C ARG A 178 19.94 -22.76 2.93
N ASP A 179 20.09 -21.44 2.82
CA ASP A 179 21.36 -20.76 3.06
C ASP A 179 21.82 -20.92 4.51
N LEU A 180 20.90 -20.76 5.48
CA LEU A 180 21.18 -21.03 6.89
C LEU A 180 21.60 -22.48 7.12
N THR A 181 20.92 -23.45 6.48
CA THR A 181 21.29 -24.87 6.59
C THR A 181 22.71 -25.13 6.06
N ALA A 182 23.06 -24.53 4.92
CA ALA A 182 24.39 -24.64 4.34
C ALA A 182 25.46 -24.01 5.24
N ALA A 183 25.18 -22.83 5.82
CA ALA A 183 26.06 -22.16 6.76
C ALA A 183 26.27 -22.99 8.04
N TYR A 184 25.20 -23.58 8.60
CA TYR A 184 25.31 -24.48 9.75
C TYR A 184 26.16 -25.72 9.43
N SER A 185 25.96 -26.33 8.26
CA SER A 185 26.76 -27.49 7.85
C SER A 185 28.24 -27.13 7.67
N LEU A 186 28.55 -25.96 7.09
CA LEU A 186 29.91 -25.47 6.99
C LEU A 186 30.52 -25.23 8.37
N ALA A 187 29.75 -24.63 9.30
CA ALA A 187 30.20 -24.42 10.68
C ALA A 187 30.54 -25.75 11.38
N ASP A 188 29.72 -26.80 11.22
CA ASP A 188 30.01 -28.15 11.73
C ASP A 188 31.31 -28.72 11.14
N GLN A 189 31.50 -28.58 9.83
CA GLN A 189 32.71 -29.06 9.15
C GLN A 189 33.97 -28.32 9.63
N LEU A 190 33.91 -26.98 9.73
CA LEU A 190 35.01 -26.17 10.26
C LEU A 190 35.28 -26.52 11.73
N GLN A 191 34.23 -26.76 12.52
CA GLN A 191 34.35 -27.17 13.92
C GLN A 191 35.02 -28.55 14.07
N ALA A 192 34.78 -29.47 13.13
CA ALA A 192 35.44 -30.76 13.09
C ALA A 192 36.95 -30.63 12.81
N LEU A 193 37.34 -29.73 11.91
CA LEU A 193 38.73 -29.49 11.52
C LEU A 193 39.51 -28.62 12.52
N SER A 194 38.83 -27.75 13.28
CA SER A 194 39.48 -26.85 14.22
C SER A 194 40.15 -27.63 15.39
N PRO A 195 41.40 -27.29 15.77
CA PRO A 195 42.05 -27.81 16.97
C PRO A 195 41.42 -27.25 18.26
N ILE A 196 40.69 -26.13 18.16
CA ILE A 196 39.94 -25.52 19.27
C ILE A 196 38.46 -25.89 19.10
N LYS A 197 37.92 -26.62 20.07
CA LYS A 197 36.51 -27.01 20.07
C LYS A 197 35.65 -25.92 20.69
N LEU A 198 34.80 -25.28 19.89
CA LEU A 198 33.80 -24.38 20.44
C LEU A 198 32.75 -25.23 21.16
N PRO A 199 32.30 -24.81 22.35
CA PRO A 199 31.23 -25.50 23.05
C PRO A 199 29.97 -25.46 22.18
N SER A 200 29.25 -26.58 22.11
CA SER A 200 27.90 -26.60 21.54
C SER A 200 27.03 -25.59 22.28
N THR A 201 26.23 -24.79 21.58
CA THR A 201 25.20 -24.01 22.27
C THR A 201 24.32 -25.00 23.03
N SER A 202 23.89 -24.69 24.25
CA SER A 202 23.09 -25.62 25.04
C SER A 202 21.71 -25.81 24.39
N ALA A 203 21.14 -27.03 24.44
CA ALA A 203 19.78 -27.29 23.98
C ALA A 203 18.72 -26.44 24.70
N ALA A 204 19.06 -25.90 25.88
CA ALA A 204 18.22 -25.01 26.66
C ALA A 204 18.30 -23.53 26.21
N SER A 205 19.26 -23.15 25.37
CA SER A 205 19.31 -21.80 24.79
C SER A 205 18.15 -21.61 23.80
N ARG A 206 17.25 -20.67 24.12
CA ARG A 206 16.05 -20.34 23.33
C ARG A 206 16.24 -19.13 22.41
N CYS A 207 17.47 -18.72 22.15
CA CYS A 207 17.72 -17.56 21.29
C CYS A 207 17.32 -17.89 19.82
N PRO A 208 16.48 -17.06 19.18
CA PRO A 208 16.13 -17.24 17.76
C PRO A 208 17.40 -17.08 16.90
N GLY A 209 17.65 -18.03 15.98
CA GLY A 209 18.85 -18.04 15.10
C GLY A 209 20.06 -18.83 15.62
N ARG A 210 19.88 -19.65 16.67
CA ARG A 210 20.93 -20.45 17.32
C ARG A 210 21.82 -21.24 16.34
N LEU A 211 23.12 -20.93 16.32
CA LEU A 211 24.15 -21.78 15.71
C LEU A 211 24.41 -23.02 16.59
N PRO A 212 24.77 -24.17 15.99
CA PRO A 212 25.01 -25.43 16.72
C PRO A 212 26.15 -25.31 17.75
N PHE A 213 27.04 -24.33 17.58
CA PHE A 213 28.13 -24.00 18.51
C PHE A 213 28.05 -22.53 18.95
N ALA A 214 28.70 -22.21 20.07
CA ALA A 214 28.81 -20.83 20.57
C ALA A 214 29.22 -19.89 19.43
N HIS A 215 28.48 -18.80 19.28
CA HIS A 215 28.55 -17.92 18.13
C HIS A 215 29.98 -17.36 17.99
N PRO A 216 30.63 -17.41 16.81
CA PRO A 216 31.95 -16.81 16.64
C PRO A 216 31.93 -15.29 16.88
N ASP A 217 30.77 -14.65 16.72
CA ASP A 217 30.57 -13.23 17.02
C ASP A 217 30.06 -12.96 18.45
N THR A 218 30.37 -13.82 19.43
CA THR A 218 30.41 -13.34 20.81
C THR A 218 31.47 -12.23 20.86
N TYR A 219 31.02 -10.98 20.82
CA TYR A 219 31.93 -9.84 20.89
C TYR A 219 32.15 -9.41 22.33
N ILE A 220 33.29 -8.76 22.53
CA ILE A 220 33.63 -8.15 23.80
C ILE A 220 33.09 -6.72 23.78
N SER A 221 32.20 -6.39 24.72
CA SER A 221 31.83 -5.01 25.01
C SER A 221 32.53 -4.57 26.29
N ALA A 222 33.18 -3.41 26.27
CA ALA A 222 33.87 -2.84 27.43
C ALA A 222 33.05 -1.69 28.04
N ASP A 223 33.10 -1.55 29.36
CA ASP A 223 32.62 -0.37 30.09
C ASP A 223 33.47 -0.09 31.33
N ASP A 224 33.03 0.87 32.15
CA ASP A 224 33.73 1.29 33.38
C ASP A 224 33.82 0.14 34.43
N ASP A 225 32.97 -0.89 34.31
CA ASP A 225 32.93 -2.06 35.20
C ASP A 225 33.75 -3.24 34.67
N GLY A 226 34.18 -3.22 33.40
CA GLY A 226 35.12 -4.18 32.80
C GLY A 226 34.75 -4.65 31.39
N ASP A 227 35.45 -5.68 30.93
CA ASP A 227 35.19 -6.32 29.64
C ASP A 227 34.15 -7.43 29.80
N TRP A 228 33.18 -7.51 28.89
CA TRP A 228 32.09 -8.48 28.93
C TRP A 228 31.96 -9.24 27.62
N LEU A 229 31.68 -10.54 27.71
CA LEU A 229 31.11 -11.30 26.59
C LEU A 229 29.64 -10.91 26.42
N THR A 230 29.30 -10.43 25.23
CA THR A 230 27.96 -9.95 24.91
C THR A 230 27.29 -10.86 23.88
N CYS A 231 26.01 -11.17 24.14
CA CYS A 231 25.26 -12.06 23.27
C CYS A 231 24.82 -11.29 22.02
N PRO A 232 25.22 -11.69 20.80
CA PRO A 232 24.86 -10.96 19.58
C PRO A 232 23.37 -11.04 19.24
N ALA A 233 22.61 -11.95 19.86
CA ALA A 233 21.18 -12.13 19.59
C ALA A 233 20.28 -11.17 20.38
N CYS A 234 20.72 -10.71 21.57
CA CYS A 234 19.93 -9.84 22.45
C CYS A 234 20.71 -8.64 22.97
N ASP A 235 21.96 -8.47 22.54
CA ASP A 235 22.89 -7.42 22.97
C ASP A 235 23.08 -7.34 24.50
N THR A 236 22.84 -8.44 25.21
CA THR A 236 22.99 -8.48 26.67
C THR A 236 24.38 -8.94 27.05
N ARG A 237 25.01 -8.21 27.97
CA ARG A 237 26.26 -8.59 28.64
C ARG A 237 26.00 -9.80 29.53
N THR A 238 26.75 -10.87 29.30
CA THR A 238 26.43 -12.17 29.90
C THR A 238 27.48 -12.62 30.92
N VAL A 239 28.77 -12.44 30.60
CA VAL A 239 29.89 -12.92 31.41
C VAL A 239 30.96 -11.84 31.41
N MET A 240 31.31 -11.34 32.58
CA MET A 240 32.43 -10.43 32.77
C MET A 240 33.75 -11.21 32.68
N ILE A 241 34.72 -10.69 31.93
CA ILE A 241 36.05 -11.27 31.75
C ILE A 241 36.94 -10.79 32.88
N ARG A 242 37.52 -11.73 33.65
CA ARG A 242 38.45 -11.44 34.75
C ARG A 242 39.83 -12.01 34.48
N SER A 243 40.82 -11.43 35.15
CA SER A 243 42.19 -11.94 35.11
C SER A 243 42.25 -13.37 35.66
N GLY A 244 42.80 -14.29 34.88
CA GLY A 244 42.89 -15.71 35.20
C GLY A 244 41.75 -16.56 34.63
N ASP A 245 40.74 -15.96 33.99
CA ASP A 245 39.66 -16.73 33.36
C ASP A 245 40.16 -17.49 32.13
N GLY A 246 39.80 -18.78 32.06
CA GLY A 246 40.06 -19.61 30.90
C GLY A 246 38.99 -19.42 29.82
N LEU A 247 39.40 -19.30 28.56
CA LEU A 247 38.49 -19.11 27.41
C LEU A 247 37.35 -20.14 27.36
N ALA A 248 37.64 -21.41 27.64
CA ALA A 248 36.63 -22.47 27.66
C ALA A 248 35.56 -22.27 28.75
N GLY A 249 35.97 -21.74 29.91
CA GLY A 249 35.06 -21.43 31.02
C GLY A 249 34.16 -20.23 30.70
N LEU A 250 34.75 -19.18 30.14
CA LEU A 250 34.02 -17.98 29.70
C LEU A 250 32.97 -18.31 28.62
N LEU A 251 33.34 -19.09 27.61
CA LEU A 251 32.41 -19.49 26.54
C LEU A 251 31.32 -20.44 27.05
N SER A 252 31.63 -21.33 28.00
CA SER A 252 30.62 -22.23 28.59
C SER A 252 29.61 -21.45 29.44
N ALA A 253 30.07 -20.48 30.23
CA ALA A 253 29.19 -19.59 30.99
C ALA A 253 28.34 -18.70 30.06
N HIS A 254 28.94 -18.20 28.97
CA HIS A 254 28.23 -17.42 27.95
C HIS A 254 27.13 -18.25 27.27
N ALA A 255 27.43 -19.51 26.90
CA ALA A 255 26.50 -20.41 26.25
C ALA A 255 25.31 -20.85 27.13
N ALA A 256 25.36 -20.59 28.44
CA ALA A 256 24.26 -20.84 29.38
C ALA A 256 23.22 -19.70 29.41
N HIS A 257 23.49 -18.57 28.75
CA HIS A 257 22.59 -17.43 28.68
C HIS A 257 21.27 -17.75 27.95
N ASP A 258 20.16 -17.25 28.50
CA ASP A 258 18.81 -17.37 27.92
C ASP A 258 18.22 -16.00 27.56
N CYS A 259 18.20 -15.69 26.27
CA CYS A 259 17.63 -14.44 25.73
C CYS A 259 16.14 -14.27 26.06
N ALA A 260 15.40 -15.36 26.29
CA ALA A 260 13.95 -15.31 26.52
C ALA A 260 13.60 -14.71 27.89
N ALA A 261 14.50 -14.79 28.87
CA ALA A 261 14.30 -14.25 30.22
C ALA A 261 14.44 -12.71 30.30
N ILE A 262 14.92 -12.07 29.23
CA ILE A 262 15.35 -10.66 29.24
C ILE A 262 14.42 -9.75 28.43
N ARG A 263 13.51 -10.32 27.62
CA ARG A 263 12.49 -9.51 26.95
C ARG A 263 11.53 -8.93 27.99
N PRO A 264 11.39 -7.60 28.11
CA PRO A 264 10.27 -7.03 28.84
C PRO A 264 8.98 -7.41 28.11
N SER A 265 8.00 -7.87 28.88
CA SER A 265 6.62 -8.12 28.43
C SER A 265 5.99 -6.89 27.80
#